data_AF-A0A6G1RMX3-F1
#
_entry.id   AF-A0A6G1RMX3-F1
#
_cell.length_a   1.000
_cell.length_b   1.000
_cell.length_c   1.000
_cell.angle_alpha   90.00
_cell.angle_beta   90.00
_cell.angle_gamma   90.00
#
_symmetry.space_group_name_H-M   'P 1'
#
loop_
_entity.id
_entity.type
_entity.pdbx_description
1 polymer ?
#
loop_
_entity_poly.entity_id
_entity_poly.type
_entity_poly.pdbx_seq_one_letter_code
_entity_poly.pdbx_strand_id
1 'polypeptide(L)'
;DSNLPRLQLELYKEIKKNGASRSLRAALWRFAELAHLVRPQKCRPYLVNLLPCLTRISKRPEESVQETLAAAIPKIMAAFGNFANDNEIKVLLKAFIANLKSSSPTIRRTAAGSAVSICQHSRRTQYFYAWLLNVLLGLLVPV
;
A
#
# COMPACT_ATOMS: atom_id res chain seq x y z
N ASP A 1 25.03 -7.05 7.25
CA ASP A 1 23.96 -7.89 6.66
C ASP A 1 23.29 -8.94 7.56
N SER A 2 23.82 -9.30 8.73
CA SER A 2 23.26 -10.39 9.57
C SER A 2 21.92 -10.09 10.28
N ASN A 3 21.55 -8.82 10.47
CA ASN A 3 20.37 -8.43 11.28
C ASN A 3 19.15 -7.95 10.48
N LEU A 4 19.23 -7.92 9.14
CA LEU A 4 18.17 -7.35 8.29
C LEU A 4 16.79 -8.03 8.49
N PRO A 5 16.67 -9.38 8.53
CA PRO A 5 15.38 -10.02 8.74
C PRO A 5 14.75 -9.69 10.09
N ARG A 6 15.59 -9.56 11.14
CA ARG A 6 15.14 -9.17 12.49
C ARG A 6 14.63 -7.74 12.49
N LEU A 7 15.36 -6.82 11.86
CA LEU A 7 14.94 -5.42 11.72
C LEU A 7 13.61 -5.29 10.97
N GLN A 8 13.46 -5.98 9.83
CA GLN A 8 12.21 -5.98 9.05
C GLN A 8 11.03 -6.53 9.86
N LEU A 9 11.25 -7.56 10.68
CA LEU A 9 10.21 -8.12 11.56
C LEU A 9 9.78 -7.12 12.65
N GLU A 10 10.72 -6.42 13.29
CA GLU A 10 10.39 -5.41 14.31
C GLU A 10 9.65 -4.21 13.71
N LEU A 11 10.07 -3.75 12.53
CA LEU A 11 9.35 -2.71 11.78
C LEU A 11 7.94 -3.17 11.41
N TYR A 12 7.79 -4.41 10.92
CA TYR A 12 6.48 -4.99 10.64
C TYR A 12 5.57 -5.06 11.88
N LYS A 13 6.11 -5.48 13.04
CA LYS A 13 5.34 -5.52 14.29
C LYS A 13 4.81 -4.14 14.64
N GLU A 14 5.63 -3.10 14.53
CA GLU A 14 5.21 -1.73 14.81
C GLU A 14 4.14 -1.23 13.83
N ILE A 15 4.28 -1.54 12.53
CA ILE A 15 3.25 -1.27 11.52
C ILE A 15 1.95 -2.00 11.86
N LYS A 16 2.03 -3.28 12.28
CA LYS A 16 0.87 -4.10 12.63
C LYS A 16 0.10 -3.54 13.82
N LYS A 17 0.79 -2.97 14.81
CA LYS A 17 0.16 -2.32 15.99
C LYS A 17 -0.74 -1.16 15.58
N ASN A 18 -0.42 -0.44 14.49
CA ASN A 18 -1.17 0.72 14.01
C ASN A 18 -1.41 1.78 15.11
N GLY A 19 -0.37 2.00 15.94
CA GLY A 19 -0.43 2.85 17.13
C GLY A 19 -0.32 4.35 16.83
N ALA A 20 0.54 5.04 17.58
CA ALA A 20 0.75 6.48 17.45
C ALA A 20 1.29 6.86 16.06
N SER A 21 0.79 7.97 15.51
CA SER A 21 1.10 8.43 14.13
C SER A 21 2.60 8.57 13.89
N ARG A 22 3.35 9.10 14.88
CA ARG A 22 4.81 9.28 14.78
C ARG A 22 5.54 7.94 14.63
N SER A 23 5.26 6.98 15.50
CA SER A 23 5.90 5.66 15.48
C SER A 23 5.52 4.86 14.23
N LEU A 24 4.25 4.90 13.84
CA LEU A 24 3.75 4.25 12.64
C LEU A 24 4.45 4.78 11.38
N ARG A 25 4.53 6.11 11.22
CA ARG A 25 5.22 6.73 10.08
C ARG A 25 6.68 6.33 10.00
N ALA A 26 7.36 6.41 11.15
CA ALA A 26 8.76 5.99 11.31
C ALA A 26 8.97 4.55 10.84
N ALA A 27 8.15 3.61 11.32
CA ALA A 27 8.26 2.21 10.96
C ALA A 27 7.91 1.95 9.48
N LEU A 28 6.84 2.57 8.98
CA LEU A 28 6.36 2.39 7.61
C LEU A 28 7.37 2.90 6.57
N TRP A 29 7.92 4.09 6.76
CA TRP A 29 8.97 4.63 5.89
C TRP A 29 10.14 3.64 5.87
N ARG A 30 10.72 3.34 7.03
CA ARG A 30 11.94 2.52 7.11
C ARG A 30 11.73 1.13 6.53
N PHE A 31 10.57 0.53 6.75
CA PHE A 31 10.21 -0.73 6.12
C PHE A 31 10.20 -0.63 4.60
N ALA A 32 9.60 0.43 4.04
CA ALA A 32 9.52 0.63 2.60
C ALA A 32 10.90 0.79 1.94
N GLU A 33 11.85 1.49 2.58
CA GLU A 33 13.23 1.60 2.06
C GLU A 33 13.93 0.24 2.01
N LEU A 34 13.63 -0.63 2.97
CA LEU A 34 14.25 -1.95 3.09
C LEU A 34 13.50 -3.05 2.31
N ALA A 35 12.38 -2.71 1.64
CA ALA A 35 11.50 -3.69 1.00
C ALA A 35 12.21 -4.48 -0.11
N HIS A 36 13.02 -3.80 -0.92
CA HIS A 36 13.78 -4.41 -2.02
C HIS A 36 14.87 -5.40 -1.55
N LEU A 37 15.26 -5.34 -0.27
CA LEU A 37 16.26 -6.25 0.30
C LEU A 37 15.64 -7.56 0.83
N VAL A 38 14.31 -7.69 0.80
CA VAL A 38 13.65 -8.96 1.16
C VAL A 38 13.95 -10.01 0.10
N ARG A 39 14.45 -11.17 0.54
CA ARG A 39 14.69 -12.31 -0.37
C ARG A 39 13.37 -12.78 -0.99
N PRO A 40 13.35 -13.16 -2.29
CA PRO A 40 12.14 -13.59 -2.99
C PRO A 40 11.31 -14.66 -2.26
N GLN A 41 11.95 -15.62 -1.57
CA GLN A 41 11.27 -16.68 -0.82
C GLN A 41 10.45 -16.17 0.37
N LYS A 42 10.70 -14.95 0.85
CA LYS A 42 10.00 -14.33 1.98
C LYS A 42 9.02 -13.24 1.55
N CYS A 43 9.06 -12.78 0.29
CA CYS A 43 8.17 -11.74 -0.24
C CYS A 43 6.69 -12.10 -0.06
N ARG A 44 6.29 -13.33 -0.39
CA ARG A 44 4.90 -13.78 -0.26
C ARG A 44 4.39 -13.77 1.20
N PRO A 45 5.09 -14.38 2.18
CA PRO A 45 4.74 -14.24 3.60
C PRO A 45 4.64 -12.79 4.09
N TYR A 46 5.59 -11.92 3.70
CA TYR A 46 5.53 -10.51 4.08
C TYR A 46 4.30 -9.82 3.51
N LEU A 47 4.03 -10.01 2.22
CA LEU A 47 2.92 -9.35 1.54
C LEU A 47 1.57 -9.70 2.17
N VAL A 48 1.29 -11.00 2.36
CA VAL A 48 0.01 -11.45 2.95
C VAL A 48 -0.22 -10.84 4.32
N ASN A 49 0.85 -10.69 5.11
CA ASN A 49 0.79 -10.09 6.44
C ASN A 49 0.71 -8.55 6.43
N LEU A 50 1.21 -7.90 5.38
CA LEU A 50 1.19 -6.45 5.22
C LEU A 50 -0.11 -5.92 4.65
N LEU A 51 -0.77 -6.64 3.75
CA LEU A 51 -1.98 -6.16 3.07
C LEU A 51 -3.10 -5.70 4.05
N PRO A 52 -3.42 -6.44 5.14
CA PRO A 52 -4.37 -5.96 6.13
C PRO A 52 -3.88 -4.71 6.88
N CYS A 53 -2.57 -4.58 7.08
CA CYS A 53 -1.98 -3.38 7.71
C CYS A 53 -2.10 -2.17 6.79
N LEU A 54 -1.71 -2.28 5.52
CA LEU A 54 -1.82 -1.19 4.54
C LEU A 54 -3.27 -0.74 4.34
N THR A 55 -4.20 -1.69 4.30
CA THR A 55 -5.64 -1.39 4.24
C THR A 55 -6.09 -0.59 5.46
N ARG A 56 -5.66 -0.95 6.68
CA ARG A 56 -5.99 -0.18 7.90
C ARG A 56 -5.34 1.20 7.90
N ILE A 57 -4.09 1.30 7.48
CA ILE A 57 -3.35 2.59 7.43
C ILE A 57 -3.96 3.52 6.39
N SER A 58 -4.45 2.99 5.26
CA SER A 58 -5.15 3.81 4.24
C SER A 58 -6.37 4.53 4.81
N LYS A 59 -6.99 4.04 5.89
CA LYS A 59 -8.15 4.64 6.55
C LYS A 59 -7.78 5.63 7.67
N ARG A 60 -6.50 5.83 7.95
CA ARG A 60 -6.03 6.78 8.99
C ARG A 60 -6.32 8.22 8.56
N PRO A 61 -6.97 9.06 9.39
CA PRO A 61 -7.35 10.42 9.00
C PRO A 61 -6.16 11.39 8.99
N GLU A 62 -5.04 11.05 9.63
CA GLU A 62 -3.91 11.95 9.75
C GLU A 62 -3.20 12.12 8.40
N GLU A 63 -3.21 13.35 7.87
CA GLU A 63 -2.58 13.67 6.58
C GLU A 63 -1.11 13.28 6.54
N SER A 64 -0.38 13.49 7.63
CA SER A 64 1.03 13.13 7.71
C SER A 64 1.30 11.61 7.65
N VAL A 65 0.34 10.78 8.09
CA VAL A 65 0.40 9.32 7.90
C VAL A 65 0.15 8.98 6.43
N GLN A 66 -0.77 9.70 5.78
CA GLN A 66 -1.14 9.51 4.38
C GLN A 66 -0.04 9.94 3.42
N GLU A 67 0.71 11.00 3.72
CA GLU A 67 1.92 11.37 2.97
C GLU A 67 2.99 10.28 3.06
N THR A 68 3.19 9.74 4.26
CA THR A 68 4.17 8.66 4.47
C THR A 68 3.73 7.39 3.72
N LEU A 69 2.43 7.10 3.71
CA LEU A 69 1.86 5.99 2.95
C LEU A 69 2.04 6.19 1.43
N ALA A 70 1.83 7.40 0.92
CA ALA A 70 2.02 7.73 -0.50
C ALA A 70 3.45 7.45 -0.97
N ALA A 71 4.45 7.77 -0.14
CA ALA A 71 5.86 7.48 -0.45
C ALA A 71 6.22 5.99 -0.28
N ALA A 72 5.56 5.29 0.64
CA ALA A 72 5.85 3.89 0.96
C ALA A 72 5.25 2.90 -0.04
N ILE A 73 4.01 3.13 -0.50
CA ILE A 73 3.30 2.19 -1.38
C ILE A 73 4.09 1.86 -2.65
N PRO A 74 4.68 2.81 -3.39
CA PRO A 74 5.44 2.46 -4.59
C PRO A 74 6.63 1.54 -4.33
N LYS A 75 7.37 1.78 -3.25
CA LYS A 75 8.52 0.96 -2.88
C LYS A 75 8.10 -0.45 -2.45
N ILE A 76 7.05 -0.55 -1.64
CA ILE A 76 6.48 -1.81 -1.18
C ILE A 76 5.93 -2.61 -2.37
N MET A 77 5.15 -1.95 -3.25
CA MET A 77 4.53 -2.62 -4.40
C MET A 77 5.56 -3.02 -5.45
N ALA A 78 6.62 -2.23 -5.68
CA ALA A 78 7.71 -2.62 -6.57
C ALA A 78 8.42 -3.90 -6.08
N ALA A 79 8.62 -4.06 -4.77
CA ALA A 79 9.26 -5.24 -4.20
C ALA A 79 8.33 -6.47 -4.11
N PHE A 80 7.05 -6.26 -3.78
CA PHE A 80 6.13 -7.36 -3.43
C PHE A 80 4.97 -7.58 -4.40
N GLY A 81 4.64 -6.63 -5.27
CA GLY A 81 3.42 -6.64 -6.08
C GLY A 81 3.29 -7.84 -7.01
N ASN A 82 4.41 -8.35 -7.54
CA ASN A 82 4.45 -9.57 -8.36
C ASN A 82 4.09 -10.85 -7.59
N PHE A 83 4.11 -10.81 -6.26
CA PHE A 83 3.76 -11.94 -5.38
C PHE A 83 2.30 -11.88 -4.89
N ALA A 84 1.54 -10.86 -5.29
CA ALA A 84 0.11 -10.73 -5.01
C ALA A 84 -0.72 -11.55 -6.01
N ASN A 85 -1.86 -12.06 -5.55
CA ASN A 85 -2.90 -12.55 -6.46
C ASN A 85 -3.90 -11.43 -6.81
N ASP A 86 -4.75 -11.69 -7.80
CA ASP A 86 -5.67 -10.68 -8.31
C ASP A 86 -6.67 -10.19 -7.24
N ASN A 87 -7.10 -11.06 -6.33
CA ASN A 87 -8.04 -10.70 -5.27
C ASN A 87 -7.41 -9.76 -4.24
N GLU A 88 -6.18 -10.02 -3.86
CA GLU A 88 -5.40 -9.18 -2.94
C GLU A 88 -5.17 -7.77 -3.51
N ILE A 89 -4.81 -7.68 -4.79
CA ILE A 89 -4.67 -6.40 -5.48
C ILE A 89 -6.02 -5.66 -5.52
N LYS A 90 -7.12 -6.35 -5.87
CA LYS A 90 -8.46 -5.74 -5.86
C LYS A 90 -8.87 -5.23 -4.48
N VAL A 91 -8.59 -5.98 -3.41
CA VAL A 91 -8.88 -5.56 -2.03
C VAL A 91 -8.12 -4.28 -1.68
N LEU A 92 -6.81 -4.23 -1.97
CA LEU A 92 -5.99 -3.06 -1.68
C LEU A 92 -6.43 -1.85 -2.52
N LEU A 93 -6.70 -2.04 -3.82
CA LEU A 93 -7.21 -0.98 -4.69
C LEU A 93 -8.53 -0.42 -4.19
N LYS A 94 -9.50 -1.26 -3.82
CA LYS A 94 -10.79 -0.80 -3.26
C LYS A 94 -10.60 0.03 -1.99
N ALA A 95 -9.63 -0.30 -1.15
CA ALA A 95 -9.32 0.48 0.05
C ALA A 95 -8.86 1.91 -0.29
N PHE A 96 -7.98 2.07 -1.29
CA PHE A 96 -7.56 3.39 -1.74
C PHE A 96 -8.63 4.13 -2.55
N ILE A 97 -9.39 3.45 -3.40
CA ILE A 97 -10.49 4.06 -4.18
C ILE A 97 -11.53 4.70 -3.25
N ALA A 98 -11.83 4.06 -2.12
CA ALA A 98 -12.76 4.61 -1.13
C ALA A 98 -12.35 6.00 -0.58
N ASN A 99 -11.05 6.34 -0.66
CA ASN A 99 -10.50 7.61 -0.19
C ASN A 99 -10.52 8.72 -1.25
N LEU A 100 -10.84 8.42 -2.51
CA LEU A 100 -10.92 9.43 -3.58
C LEU A 100 -12.00 10.49 -3.33
N LYS A 101 -13.02 10.16 -2.51
CA LYS A 101 -14.09 11.08 -2.08
C LYS A 101 -13.79 11.83 -0.77
N SER A 102 -12.59 11.68 -0.20
CA SER A 102 -12.23 12.37 1.04
C SER A 102 -12.28 13.88 0.87
N SER A 103 -12.63 14.63 1.92
CA SER A 103 -12.55 16.10 1.93
C SER A 103 -11.10 16.62 1.93
N SER A 104 -10.16 15.84 2.49
CA SER A 104 -8.74 16.19 2.53
C SER A 104 -8.06 16.01 1.16
N PRO A 105 -7.44 17.07 0.59
CA PRO A 105 -6.67 16.96 -0.65
C PRO A 105 -5.49 15.99 -0.54
N THR A 106 -4.84 15.95 0.63
CA THR A 106 -3.71 15.05 0.91
C THR A 106 -4.14 13.59 0.78
N ILE A 107 -5.27 13.23 1.40
CA ILE A 107 -5.82 11.88 1.33
C ILE A 107 -6.20 11.50 -0.11
N ARG A 108 -6.87 12.39 -0.86
CA ARG A 108 -7.23 12.12 -2.26
C ARG A 108 -6.00 11.88 -3.14
N ARG A 109 -4.95 12.68 -2.96
CA ARG A 109 -3.69 12.55 -3.71
C ARG A 109 -2.98 11.24 -3.38
N THR A 110 -2.87 10.90 -2.09
CA THR A 110 -2.31 9.62 -1.64
C THR A 110 -3.07 8.45 -2.24
N ALA A 111 -4.40 8.51 -2.24
CA ALA A 111 -5.26 7.48 -2.81
C ALA A 111 -5.04 7.28 -4.31
N ALA A 112 -5.06 8.37 -5.08
CA ALA A 112 -4.83 8.31 -6.53
C ALA A 112 -3.44 7.77 -6.88
N GLY A 113 -2.38 8.31 -6.28
CA GLY A 113 -1.01 7.86 -6.54
C GLY A 113 -0.77 6.41 -6.13
N SER A 114 -1.31 6.01 -4.98
CA SER A 114 -1.20 4.63 -4.50
C SER A 114 -1.93 3.66 -5.41
N ALA A 115 -3.14 4.00 -5.87
CA ALA A 115 -3.92 3.14 -6.79
C ALA A 115 -3.17 2.89 -8.10
N VAL A 116 -2.59 3.93 -8.70
CA VAL A 116 -1.78 3.81 -9.93
C VAL A 116 -0.58 2.91 -9.69
N SER A 117 0.16 3.14 -8.59
CA SER A 117 1.36 2.37 -8.29
C SER A 117 1.05 0.88 -8.00
N ILE A 118 -0.07 0.58 -7.33
CA ILE A 118 -0.54 -0.78 -7.12
C ILE A 118 -0.81 -1.48 -8.45
N CYS A 119 -1.49 -0.82 -9.40
CA CYS A 119 -1.71 -1.37 -10.74
C CYS A 119 -0.38 -1.60 -11.47
N GLN A 120 0.51 -0.61 -11.46
CA GLN A 120 1.80 -0.63 -12.13
C GLN A 120 2.64 -1.85 -11.76
N HIS A 121 2.72 -2.17 -10.47
CA HIS A 121 3.56 -3.25 -9.96
C HIS A 121 2.80 -4.57 -9.69
N SER A 122 1.55 -4.67 -10.13
CA SER A 122 0.81 -5.93 -10.12
C SER A 122 1.31 -6.87 -11.22
N ARG A 123 1.12 -8.18 -11.05
CA ARG A 123 1.50 -9.19 -12.06
C ARG A 123 0.81 -8.99 -13.41
N ARG A 124 -0.39 -8.40 -13.43
CA ARG A 124 -1.23 -8.20 -14.63
C ARG A 124 -1.55 -6.72 -14.83
N THR A 125 -0.52 -5.90 -14.99
CA THR A 125 -0.61 -4.43 -15.06
C THR A 125 -1.73 -3.90 -15.95
N GLN A 126 -1.79 -4.33 -17.22
CA GLN A 126 -2.78 -3.83 -18.18
C GLN A 126 -4.21 -4.17 -17.78
N TYR A 127 -4.42 -5.40 -17.28
CA TYR A 127 -5.73 -5.81 -16.75
C TYR A 127 -6.15 -4.95 -15.57
N PHE A 128 -5.22 -4.62 -14.65
CA PHE A 128 -5.53 -3.79 -13.50
C PHE A 128 -5.75 -2.32 -13.84
N TYR A 129 -5.08 -1.78 -14.86
CA TYR A 129 -5.40 -0.45 -15.38
C TYR A 129 -6.79 -0.40 -16.00
N ALA A 130 -7.15 -1.36 -16.85
CA ALA A 130 -8.49 -1.44 -17.43
C ALA A 130 -9.57 -1.62 -16.33
N TRP A 131 -9.30 -2.47 -15.34
CA TRP A 131 -10.19 -2.66 -14.19
C TRP A 131 -10.38 -1.36 -13.40
N LEU A 132 -9.29 -0.63 -13.10
CA LEU A 132 -9.35 0.63 -12.38
C LEU A 132 -10.14 1.69 -13.18
N LEU A 133 -9.90 1.80 -14.49
CA LEU A 133 -10.63 2.71 -15.38
C LEU A 133 -12.14 2.45 -15.34
N ASN A 134 -12.56 1.18 -15.45
CA ASN A 134 -13.96 0.80 -15.37
C ASN A 134 -14.59 1.16 -14.02
N VAL A 135 -13.87 0.96 -12.91
CA VAL A 135 -14.36 1.35 -11.58
C VAL A 135 -14.53 2.87 -11.50
N LEU A 136 -13.55 3.64 -11.97
CA LEU A 136 -13.61 5.10 -11.93
C LEU A 136 -14.73 5.67 -12.81
N LEU A 137 -14.94 5.13 -14.01
CA LEU A 137 -16.07 5.51 -14.87
C LEU A 137 -17.41 5.19 -14.21
N GLY A 138 -17.52 4.03 -13.55
CA GLY A 138 -18.74 3.64 -12.82
C GLY A 138 -19.07 4.55 -11.63
N LEU A 139 -18.09 5.27 -11.07
CA LEU A 139 -18.34 6.25 -10.00
C LEU A 139 -18.95 7.57 -10.51
N LEU A 140 -19.00 7.77 -11.82
CA LEU A 140 -19.46 9.02 -12.46
C LEU A 140 -20.84 8.88 -13.15
N VAL A 141 -21.49 7.71 -13.14
CA VAL A 141 -22.71 7.44 -13.92
C VAL A 141 -23.96 7.31 -13.03
N PRO A 142 -25.14 7.84 -13.45
CA PRO A 142 -25.33 8.73 -14.59
C PRO A 142 -24.96 10.18 -14.23
N VAL A 143 -24.36 10.88 -15.20
CA VAL A 143 -24.06 12.32 -15.13
C VAL A 143 -25.35 13.12 -15.31
#